data_AF-A0A528CHR4-F1
#
_entry.id   AF-A0A528CHR4-F1
#
_cell.length_a   1.000
_cell.length_b   1.000
_cell.length_c   1.000
_cell.angle_alpha   90.00
_cell.angle_beta   90.00
_cell.angle_gamma   90.00
#
_symmetry.space_group_name_H-M   'P 1'
#
loop_
_entity.id
_entity.type
_entity.pdbx_description
1 polymer ?
#
loop_
_entity_poly.entity_id
_entity_poly.type
_entity_poly.pdbx_seq_one_letter_code
_entity_poly.pdbx_strand_id
1 'polypeptide(L)' 'IQHRSPLVEWQDEDFNHVIAVNLSACFRMMRDAVRLMLPNKFGRIINTGSVAAILGRPTIHAYVAAKAGLHGLTRSTA' A
#
# COMPACT_ATOMS: atom_id res chain seq x y z
N ILE A 1 2.76 4.44 -7.23
CA ILE A 1 3.92 4.43 -8.17
C ILE A 1 4.61 3.07 -8.19
N GLN A 2 5.42 2.78 -9.21
CA GLN A 2 6.21 1.54 -9.31
C GLN A 2 7.63 1.90 -9.73
N HIS A 3 8.63 1.32 -9.06
CA HIS A 3 10.04 1.37 -9.43
C HIS A 3 10.48 -0.03 -9.88
N ARG A 4 11.32 -0.11 -10.91
CA ARG A 4 11.79 -1.36 -11.53
C ARG A 4 13.32 -1.38 -11.54
N SER A 5 13.90 -2.33 -10.84
CA SER A 5 15.36 -2.53 -10.80
C SER A 5 15.68 -3.96 -10.33
N PRO A 6 16.77 -4.60 -10.79
CA PRO A 6 17.30 -5.82 -10.18
C PRO A 6 17.58 -5.60 -8.68
N LEU A 7 17.33 -6.59 -7.82
CA LEU A 7 17.41 -6.43 -6.36
C LEU A 7 18.73 -5.79 -5.89
N VAL A 8 19.85 -6.16 -6.50
CA VAL A 8 21.20 -5.69 -6.14
C VAL A 8 21.46 -4.22 -6.50
N GLU A 9 20.61 -3.62 -7.33
CA GLU A 9 20.71 -2.22 -7.75
C GLU A 9 19.70 -1.31 -7.01
N TRP A 10 18.83 -1.87 -6.17
CA TRP A 10 17.86 -1.08 -5.41
C TRP A 10 18.56 -0.15 -4.43
N GLN A 11 18.12 1.11 -4.42
CA GLN A 11 18.46 2.04 -3.36
C GLN A 11 17.37 2.03 -2.29
N ASP A 12 17.76 2.16 -1.03
CA ASP A 12 16.83 2.22 0.09
C ASP A 12 15.85 3.40 -0.05
N GLU A 13 16.31 4.52 -0.61
CA GLU A 13 15.48 5.69 -0.87
C GLU A 13 14.34 5.38 -1.86
N ASP A 14 14.63 4.66 -2.95
CA ASP A 14 13.62 4.23 -3.93
C ASP A 14 12.60 3.27 -3.29
N PHE A 15 13.07 2.34 -2.47
CA PHE A 15 12.20 1.43 -1.73
C PHE A 15 11.26 2.21 -0.81
N ASN A 16 11.83 3.09 0.02
CA ASN A 16 11.10 3.90 0.98
C ASN A 16 10.10 4.83 0.28
N HIS A 17 10.47 5.41 -0.86
CA HIS A 17 9.58 6.25 -1.65
C HIS A 17 8.36 5.47 -2.15
N VAL A 18 8.57 4.27 -2.71
CA VAL A 18 7.46 3.40 -3.18
C VAL A 18 6.57 2.97 -2.00
N ILE A 19 7.12 2.63 -0.84
CA ILE A 19 6.34 2.30 0.36
C ILE A 19 5.53 3.51 0.85
N ALA A 20 6.17 4.67 0.96
CA ALA A 20 5.55 5.89 1.45
C ALA A 20 4.32 6.26 0.63
N VAL A 21 4.42 6.15 -0.70
CA VAL A 21 3.34 6.50 -1.62
C VAL A 21 2.26 5.42 -1.71
N ASN A 22 2.61 4.13 -1.79
CA ASN A 22 1.63 3.08 -2.07
C ASN A 22 1.03 2.39 -0.83
N LEU A 23 1.64 2.57 0.34
CA LEU A 23 1.17 1.96 1.58
C LEU A 23 0.95 3.00 2.68
N SER A 24 1.98 3.77 3.05
CA SER A 24 1.88 4.70 4.17
C SER A 24 0.86 5.81 3.90
N ALA A 25 0.80 6.33 2.67
CA ALA A 25 -0.21 7.32 2.28
C ALA A 25 -1.64 6.76 2.39
N CYS A 26 -1.87 5.51 1.96
CA CYS A 26 -3.17 4.84 2.11
C CYS A 26 -3.57 4.73 3.58
N PHE A 27 -2.67 4.29 4.47
CA PHE A 27 -2.94 4.25 5.91
C PHE A 27 -3.35 5.62 6.48
N ARG A 28 -2.59 6.67 6.15
CA ARG A 28 -2.88 8.04 6.62
C ARG A 28 -4.25 8.51 6.13
N MET A 29 -4.54 8.34 4.85
CA MET A 29 -5.84 8.70 4.28
C MET A 29 -6.98 7.90 4.90
N MET A 30 -6.80 6.59 5.07
CA MET A 30 -7.82 5.72 5.69
C MET A 30 -8.14 6.18 7.11
N ARG A 31 -7.12 6.44 7.93
CA ARG A 31 -7.29 6.95 9.29
C ARG A 31 -8.11 8.25 9.31
N ASP A 32 -7.77 9.18 8.44
CA ASP A 32 -8.43 10.49 8.43
C ASP A 32 -9.84 10.42 7.82
N ALA A 33 -10.08 9.54 6.83
CA ALA A 33 -11.41 9.25 6.31
C ALA A 33 -12.31 8.58 7.35
N VAL A 34 -11.80 7.61 8.11
CA VAL A 34 -12.55 6.92 9.18
C VAL A 34 -13.02 7.91 10.25
N ARG A 35 -12.20 8.92 10.61
CA ARG A 35 -12.61 9.98 11.55
C ARG A 35 -13.86 10.73 11.09
N LEU A 36 -14.06 10.90 9.78
CA LEU A 36 -15.25 11.53 9.21
C LEU A 36 -16.42 10.56 9.04
N MET A 37 -16.15 9.26 8.84
CA MET A 37 -17.18 8.23 8.67
C MET A 37 -17.83 7.84 10.00
N LEU A 38 -17.07 7.83 11.10
CA LEU A 38 -17.55 7.39 12.42
C LEU A 38 -18.78 8.17 12.93
N PRO A 39 -18.82 9.52 12.93
CA PRO A 39 -20.01 10.27 13.38
C PRO A 39 -21.24 10.01 12.50
N ASN A 40 -21.01 9.79 11.20
CA ASN A 40 -22.05 9.50 10.22
C ASN A 40 -22.55 8.05 10.29
N LYS A 41 -21.92 7.19 11.11
CA LYS A 41 -22.22 5.75 11.24
C LYS A 41 -22.24 5.00 9.90
N PHE A 42 -21.58 5.56 8.90
CA PHE A 42 -21.57 5.03 7.54
C PHE A 42 -20.32 5.50 6.80
N GLY A 43 -19.76 4.59 6.00
CA GLY A 43 -18.60 4.83 5.18
C GLY A 43 -18.13 3.58 4.46
N ARG A 44 -17.42 3.77 3.36
CA ARG A 44 -16.77 2.70 2.60
C ARG A 44 -15.40 3.20 2.16
N ILE A 45 -14.38 2.38 2.37
CA ILE A 45 -13.02 2.61 1.90
C ILE A 45 -12.71 1.52 0.89
N ILE A 46 -12.30 1.91 -0.30
CA ILE A 46 -11.92 0.98 -1.38
C ILE A 46 -10.46 1.22 -1.71
N ASN A 47 -9.63 0.20 -1.48
CA ASN A 47 -8.21 0.21 -1.83
C ASN A 47 -7.96 -0.61 -3.09
N THR A 48 -7.21 -0.06 -4.04
CA THR A 48 -6.78 -0.80 -5.24
C THR A 48 -5.63 -1.75 -4.90
N GLY A 49 -5.94 -3.05 -4.83
CA GLY A 49 -4.97 -4.13 -4.63
C GLY A 49 -4.15 -4.46 -5.88
N SER A 50 -3.47 -5.60 -5.87
CA SER A 50 -2.76 -6.12 -7.04
C SER A 50 -2.54 -7.63 -6.97
N VAL A 51 -2.63 -8.32 -8.12
CA VAL A 51 -2.25 -9.74 -8.21
C VAL A 51 -0.77 -9.98 -7.86
N ALA A 52 0.10 -9.00 -8.11
CA ALA A 52 1.51 -9.07 -7.79
C ALA A 52 1.76 -9.12 -6.27
N ALA A 53 0.81 -8.67 -5.44
CA ALA A 53 0.88 -8.79 -3.99
C ALA A 53 0.74 -10.23 -3.48
N ILE A 54 0.19 -11.12 -4.32
CA ILE A 54 -0.09 -12.52 -3.99
C ILE A 54 0.95 -13.42 -4.65
N LEU A 55 1.20 -13.21 -5.93
CA LEU A 55 2.12 -14.07 -6.70
C LEU A 55 3.59 -13.62 -6.60
N GLY A 56 3.83 -12.37 -6.19
CA GLY A 56 5.12 -11.72 -6.38
C GLY A 56 5.39 -11.39 -7.85
N ARG A 57 6.37 -10.53 -8.09
CA ARG A 57 6.91 -10.25 -9.43
C ARG A 57 8.35 -9.76 -9.29
N PRO A 58 9.31 -10.34 -10.01
CA PRO A 58 10.70 -9.87 -10.01
C PRO A 58 10.79 -8.39 -10.35
N THR A 59 11.88 -7.76 -9.87
CA THR A 59 12.29 -6.36 -10.12
C THR A 59 11.41 -5.25 -9.55
N ILE A 60 10.25 -5.56 -8.96
CA ILE A 60 9.32 -4.56 -8.40
C ILE A 60 9.09 -4.76 -6.89
N HIS A 61 10.16 -5.03 -6.16
CA HIS A 61 10.13 -5.52 -4.78
C HIS A 61 9.32 -4.64 -3.83
N ALA A 62 9.58 -3.33 -3.81
CA ALA A 62 8.84 -2.40 -2.94
C ALA A 62 7.35 -2.31 -3.29
N TYR A 63 6.99 -2.42 -4.57
CA TYR A 63 5.59 -2.39 -5.00
C TYR A 63 4.83 -3.64 -4.53
N VAL A 64 5.46 -4.81 -4.67
CA VAL A 64 4.91 -6.09 -4.19
C VAL A 64 4.70 -6.03 -2.68
N ALA A 65 5.71 -5.58 -1.94
CA ALA A 65 5.63 -5.41 -0.48
C ALA A 65 4.52 -4.42 -0.08
N ALA A 66 4.47 -3.25 -0.72
CA ALA A 66 3.44 -2.24 -0.45
C ALA A 66 2.02 -2.79 -0.68
N LYS A 67 1.78 -3.49 -1.80
CA LYS A 67 0.45 -4.01 -2.12
C LYS A 67 0.06 -5.20 -1.24
N ALA A 68 0.99 -6.04 -0.84
CA ALA A 68 0.75 -7.09 0.16
C ALA A 68 0.39 -6.47 1.52
N GLY A 69 1.13 -5.43 1.94
CA GLY A 69 0.81 -4.64 3.13
C GLY A 69 -0.56 -3.98 3.05
N LEU A 70 -0.94 -3.45 1.88
CA LEU A 70 -2.24 -2.81 1.66
C LEU A 70 -3.40 -3.81 1.78
N HIS A 71 -3.20 -5.07 1.36
CA HIS A 71 -4.17 -6.14 1.60
C HIS A 71 -4.35 -6.41 3.09
N GLY A 72 -3.24 -6.50 3.84
CA GLY A 72 -3.27 -6.65 5.30
C GLY A 72 -3.97 -5.48 5.99
N LEU A 73 -3.60 -4.25 5.62
CA LEU A 73 -4.18 -3.02 6.14
C LEU A 73 -5.69 -2.94 5.90
N THR A 74 -6.15 -3.34 4.71
CA THR A 74 -7.58 -3.33 4.38
C THR A 74 -8.34 -4.31 5.26
N ARG A 75 -7.80 -5.52 5.47
CA ARG A 75 -8.42 -6.53 6.33
C ARG A 75 -8.44 -6.12 7.80
N SER A 76 -7.37 -5.50 8.31
CA SER A 76 -7.32 -5.07 9.71
C SER A 76 -8.21 -3.86 10.01
N THR A 77 -8.68 -3.15 8.98
CA THR A 77 -9.55 -1.98 9.13
C THR A 77 -11.04 -2.34 9.06
N ALA A 78 -11.37 -3.48 8.46
CA ALA A 78 -12.74 -4.00 8.37
C ALA A 78 -13.20 -4.56 9.71
#